data_AF-A0A1G4YBP3-F1
#
_entry.id   AF-A0A1G4YBP3-F1
#
_cell.length_a   1.000
_cell.length_b   1.000
_cell.length_c   1.000
_cell.angle_alpha   90.00
_cell.angle_beta   90.00
_cell.angle_gamma   90.00
#
_symmetry.space_group_name_H-M   'P 1'
#
loop_
_entity.id
_entity.type
_entity.pdbx_description
1 polymer ?
#
loop_
_entity_poly.entity_id
_entity_poly.type
_entity_poly.pdbx_seq_one_letter_code
_entity_poly.pdbx_strand_id
1 'polypeptide(L)'
;MNNSGAKTNSGGETMQPVITLTGCIGWTIRFTEIIFDDPPYLAMQAAPEFPGGNGSLTKAGIIWDPFALIESVRRPGAHQVLTCECGYAPDADLQEPVLVSHPDMNSVIWELDIPGLRPALDDAFDRDRASFLRLVFARDQYEADIRALLRGLQHASNTSFVTEALDSRIIGLTHLRSTCAACDSICVKTLEPDSQGLALERLMELDADGPWLREPMWPAGTLIEFGFFQCGDGHGLIRVNGELSGPVWPGRYLTRWNVLDAFRAWLSHTRRAFALDSLFPLPLGIGKNELVLLRESDRPCCHDAGRRLAAVMQASLEEGETAPDVTVHYCECPLYAAESGSFSAEVDEHN
;
A
#
# COMPACT_ATOMS: atom_id res chain seq x y z
N MET A 1 30.90 46.94 10.30
CA MET A 1 29.45 47.04 10.03
C MET A 1 29.02 45.69 9.46
N ASN A 2 28.23 44.97 10.24
CA ASN A 2 27.90 43.57 10.06
C ASN A 2 26.83 43.35 8.99
N ASN A 3 27.03 42.27 8.23
CA ASN A 3 26.05 41.36 7.62
C ASN A 3 24.57 41.77 7.58
N SER A 4 24.01 41.76 6.38
CA SER A 4 22.76 41.02 6.13
C SER A 4 22.73 40.50 4.69
N GLY A 5 23.47 39.42 4.44
CA GLY A 5 23.17 38.54 3.30
C GLY A 5 21.96 37.70 3.69
N ALA A 6 20.76 38.15 3.29
CA ALA A 6 19.59 37.29 3.29
C ALA A 6 19.79 36.21 2.23
N LYS A 7 20.16 35.00 2.67
CA LYS A 7 20.02 33.80 1.84
C LYS A 7 18.62 33.25 2.03
N THR A 8 17.79 33.46 1.01
CA THR A 8 16.60 32.67 0.74
C THR A 8 16.97 31.26 0.28
N ASN A 9 16.00 30.34 0.41
CA ASN A 9 15.90 28.98 -0.13
C ASN A 9 16.50 27.84 0.71
N SER A 10 15.72 27.37 1.69
CA SER A 10 15.65 25.92 1.96
C SER A 10 14.71 25.30 0.93
N GLY A 11 15.22 25.07 -0.29
CA GLY A 11 14.56 24.19 -1.24
C GLY A 11 14.42 22.82 -0.58
N GLY A 12 13.20 22.29 -0.52
CA GLY A 12 12.98 20.93 -0.04
C GLY A 12 13.81 19.98 -0.89
N GLU A 13 14.81 19.34 -0.30
CA GLU A 13 15.59 18.32 -0.99
C GLU A 13 14.62 17.23 -1.44
N THR A 14 14.42 17.15 -2.76
CA THR A 14 13.68 16.05 -3.39
C THR A 14 14.47 14.77 -3.15
N MET A 15 13.94 13.92 -2.27
CA MET A 15 14.50 12.59 -2.01
C MET A 15 14.66 11.83 -3.33
N GLN A 16 15.87 11.33 -3.57
CA GLN A 16 16.18 10.57 -4.78
C GLN A 16 15.96 9.09 -4.53
N PRO A 17 15.43 8.34 -5.51
CA PRO A 17 15.38 6.88 -5.41
C PRO A 17 16.81 6.33 -5.38
N VAL A 18 16.99 5.14 -4.78
CA VAL A 18 18.25 4.39 -4.86
C VAL A 18 18.61 4.13 -6.31
N ILE A 19 17.59 3.76 -7.10
CA ILE A 19 17.70 3.56 -8.53
C ILE A 19 16.35 3.79 -9.20
N THR A 20 16.39 4.28 -10.43
CA THR A 20 15.24 4.34 -11.32
C THR A 20 15.42 3.30 -12.42
N LEU A 21 14.43 2.42 -12.58
CA LEU A 21 14.40 1.39 -13.61
C LEU A 21 13.22 1.64 -14.57
N THR A 22 13.36 1.20 -15.81
CA THR A 22 12.21 1.07 -16.71
C THR A 22 11.29 -0.01 -16.14
N GLY A 23 10.02 0.32 -15.94
CA GLY A 23 9.01 -0.61 -15.44
C GLY A 23 8.54 -1.59 -16.52
N CYS A 24 8.19 -2.80 -16.08
CA CYS A 24 7.58 -3.86 -16.89
C CYS A 24 6.73 -4.72 -15.96
N ILE A 25 5.55 -5.16 -16.42
CA ILE A 25 4.71 -6.11 -15.69
C ILE A 25 4.82 -7.45 -16.39
N GLY A 26 5.73 -8.30 -15.92
CA GLY A 26 5.86 -9.69 -16.37
C GLY A 26 5.14 -10.65 -15.42
N TRP A 27 4.81 -11.84 -15.93
CA TRP A 27 4.20 -12.88 -15.12
C TRP A 27 4.38 -14.27 -15.70
N THR A 28 4.24 -15.26 -14.82
CA THR A 28 4.02 -16.66 -15.20
C THR A 28 2.74 -17.18 -14.52
N ILE A 29 1.83 -17.77 -15.29
CA ILE A 29 0.65 -18.46 -14.73
C ILE A 29 1.10 -19.76 -14.08
N ARG A 30 0.67 -20.00 -12.84
CA ARG A 30 1.00 -21.21 -12.10
C ARG A 30 -0.25 -21.84 -11.51
N PHE A 31 -0.22 -23.15 -11.41
CA PHE A 31 -1.15 -23.93 -10.61
C PHE A 31 -0.45 -24.31 -9.31
N THR A 32 -1.09 -24.06 -8.17
CA THR A 32 -0.51 -24.26 -6.82
C THR A 32 -0.88 -25.61 -6.27
N GLU A 33 -2.18 -25.89 -6.23
CA GLU A 33 -2.74 -27.08 -5.65
C GLU A 33 -3.93 -27.63 -6.42
N ILE A 34 -4.20 -28.92 -6.20
CA ILE A 34 -5.44 -29.59 -6.57
C ILE A 34 -6.33 -29.65 -5.34
N ILE A 35 -7.52 -29.06 -5.45
CA ILE A 35 -8.55 -29.12 -4.43
C ILE A 35 -9.44 -30.33 -4.71
N PHE A 36 -9.50 -31.24 -3.75
CA PHE A 36 -10.22 -32.51 -3.85
C PHE A 36 -11.69 -32.34 -3.44
N ASP A 37 -12.45 -31.67 -4.31
CA ASP A 37 -13.92 -31.64 -4.30
C ASP A 37 -14.47 -32.64 -5.35
N ASP A 38 -15.79 -32.69 -5.55
CA ASP A 38 -16.43 -33.55 -6.56
C ASP A 38 -17.03 -32.72 -7.73
N PRO A 39 -16.33 -32.59 -8.89
CA PRO A 39 -15.02 -33.15 -9.24
C PRO A 39 -13.82 -32.28 -8.75
N PRO A 40 -12.60 -32.85 -8.67
CA PRO A 40 -11.39 -32.11 -8.31
C PRO A 40 -11.11 -30.94 -9.25
N TYR A 41 -10.45 -29.90 -8.77
CA TYR A 41 -10.10 -28.72 -9.55
C TYR A 41 -8.76 -28.10 -9.15
N LEU A 42 -8.23 -27.20 -10.01
CA LEU A 42 -6.99 -26.47 -9.78
C LEU A 42 -7.23 -25.09 -9.14
N ALA A 43 -6.34 -24.71 -8.24
CA ALA A 43 -6.09 -23.32 -7.87
C ALA A 43 -5.00 -22.72 -8.77
N MET A 44 -5.21 -21.48 -9.20
CA MET A 44 -4.35 -20.77 -10.14
C MET A 44 -3.91 -19.42 -9.56
N GLN A 45 -2.67 -19.03 -9.83
CA GLN A 45 -2.13 -17.73 -9.44
C GLN A 45 -1.24 -17.13 -10.55
N ALA A 46 -1.03 -15.82 -10.48
CA ALA A 46 -0.08 -15.09 -11.33
C ALA A 46 1.21 -14.81 -10.56
N ALA A 47 2.29 -15.52 -10.92
CA ALA A 47 3.61 -15.29 -10.35
C ALA A 47 4.24 -14.00 -10.92
N PRO A 48 4.68 -13.06 -10.08
CA PRO A 48 5.19 -11.77 -10.52
C PRO A 48 6.60 -11.86 -11.10
N GLU A 49 6.83 -11.09 -12.15
CA GLU A 49 8.15 -10.81 -12.71
C GLU A 49 8.24 -9.31 -13.01
N PHE A 50 9.18 -8.60 -12.38
CA PHE A 50 9.36 -7.18 -12.63
C PHE A 50 10.81 -6.74 -12.35
N PRO A 51 11.27 -5.61 -12.92
CA PRO A 51 12.62 -5.09 -12.69
C PRO A 51 12.87 -4.76 -11.22
N GLY A 52 13.94 -5.34 -10.65
CA GLY A 52 14.27 -5.20 -9.23
C GLY A 52 13.51 -6.15 -8.29
N GLY A 53 12.65 -7.02 -8.84
CA GLY A 53 11.97 -8.07 -8.09
C GLY A 53 12.89 -9.26 -7.78
N ASN A 54 12.63 -9.95 -6.67
CA ASN A 54 13.38 -11.13 -6.28
C ASN A 54 13.19 -12.29 -7.29
N GLY A 55 14.24 -13.03 -7.64
CA GLY A 55 14.11 -14.21 -8.52
C GLY A 55 13.33 -15.38 -7.91
N SER A 56 12.97 -15.31 -6.63
CA SER A 56 12.29 -16.36 -5.86
C SER A 56 10.94 -15.93 -5.26
N LEU A 57 10.26 -14.93 -5.82
CA LEU A 57 8.97 -14.40 -5.32
C LEU A 57 7.94 -15.50 -4.98
N THR A 58 7.79 -16.46 -5.89
CA THR A 58 6.86 -17.57 -5.69
C THR A 58 7.23 -18.53 -4.56
N LYS A 59 8.50 -18.63 -4.18
CA LYS A 59 8.90 -19.42 -2.99
C LYS A 59 8.56 -18.68 -1.70
N ALA A 60 8.48 -17.36 -1.76
CA ALA A 60 8.00 -16.50 -0.67
C ALA A 60 6.46 -16.38 -0.67
N GLY A 61 5.76 -17.10 -1.55
CA GLY A 61 4.30 -17.02 -1.66
C GLY A 61 3.79 -15.70 -2.23
N ILE A 62 4.66 -14.88 -2.83
CA ILE A 62 4.29 -13.55 -3.34
C ILE A 62 3.75 -13.68 -4.76
N ILE A 63 2.57 -13.12 -4.99
CA ILE A 63 1.80 -13.15 -6.24
C ILE A 63 1.32 -11.74 -6.65
N TRP A 64 0.94 -11.59 -7.91
CA TRP A 64 0.19 -10.41 -8.36
C TRP A 64 -1.25 -10.45 -7.83
N ASP A 65 -1.75 -9.31 -7.35
CA ASP A 65 -3.19 -9.05 -7.24
C ASP A 65 -3.69 -8.41 -8.55
N PRO A 66 -4.40 -9.16 -9.43
CA PRO A 66 -4.85 -8.64 -10.71
C PRO A 66 -5.87 -7.50 -10.56
N PHE A 67 -6.64 -7.47 -9.47
CA PHE A 67 -7.63 -6.43 -9.23
C PHE A 67 -6.97 -5.12 -8.79
N ALA A 68 -5.98 -5.21 -7.88
CA ALA A 68 -5.17 -4.05 -7.50
C ALA A 68 -4.38 -3.50 -8.70
N LEU A 69 -3.89 -4.35 -9.60
CA LEU A 69 -3.25 -3.92 -10.85
C LEU A 69 -4.22 -3.11 -11.73
N ILE A 70 -5.44 -3.58 -11.95
CA ILE A 70 -6.46 -2.84 -12.72
C ILE A 70 -6.77 -1.49 -12.05
N GLU A 71 -6.97 -1.48 -10.74
CA GLU A 71 -7.26 -0.24 -10.01
C GLU A 71 -6.10 0.76 -10.10
N SER A 72 -4.86 0.27 -10.08
CA SER A 72 -3.66 1.12 -10.22
C SER A 72 -3.48 1.72 -11.63
N VAL A 73 -4.06 1.10 -12.66
CA VAL A 73 -4.21 1.74 -13.98
C VAL A 73 -5.17 2.92 -13.86
N ARG A 74 -6.33 2.72 -13.25
CA ARG A 74 -7.42 3.70 -13.28
C ARG A 74 -7.13 4.90 -12.39
N ARG A 75 -6.58 4.68 -11.20
CA ARG A 75 -6.44 5.70 -10.17
C ARG A 75 -5.04 5.69 -9.52
N PRO A 76 -4.39 6.84 -9.35
CA PRO A 76 -3.18 6.92 -8.54
C PRO A 76 -3.50 6.66 -7.06
N GLY A 77 -2.51 6.27 -6.28
CA GLY A 77 -2.65 5.96 -4.86
C GLY A 77 -1.74 4.83 -4.43
N ALA A 78 -1.94 4.34 -3.23
CA ALA A 78 -1.18 3.20 -2.72
C ALA A 78 -1.97 1.91 -2.94
N HIS A 79 -1.38 0.97 -3.67
CA HIS A 79 -2.02 -0.26 -4.12
C HIS A 79 -1.25 -1.49 -3.65
N GLN A 80 -1.97 -2.48 -3.13
CA GLN A 80 -1.41 -3.80 -2.78
C GLN A 80 -1.34 -4.70 -4.02
N VAL A 81 -0.56 -4.27 -5.03
CA VAL A 81 -0.40 -5.02 -6.29
C VAL A 81 0.37 -6.34 -6.07
N LEU A 82 1.19 -6.42 -5.03
CA LEU A 82 1.88 -7.62 -4.57
C LEU A 82 1.22 -8.11 -3.28
N THR A 83 0.91 -9.39 -3.20
CA THR A 83 0.28 -10.00 -2.01
C THR A 83 0.66 -11.47 -1.90
N CYS A 84 0.15 -12.16 -0.88
CA CYS A 84 0.21 -13.62 -0.75
C CYS A 84 -1.06 -14.32 -1.28
N GLU A 85 -1.05 -15.65 -1.28
CA GLU A 85 -2.14 -16.53 -1.72
C GLU A 85 -3.51 -16.20 -1.07
N CYS A 86 -3.54 -15.83 0.22
CA CYS A 86 -4.79 -15.48 0.91
C CYS A 86 -5.25 -14.03 0.66
N GLY A 87 -4.46 -13.23 -0.06
CA GLY A 87 -4.75 -11.81 -0.32
C GLY A 87 -4.44 -10.86 0.84
N TYR A 88 -3.74 -11.33 1.89
CA TYR A 88 -3.29 -10.50 3.01
C TYR A 88 -1.77 -10.34 2.98
N ALA A 89 -1.29 -9.32 2.26
CA ALA A 89 0.13 -9.05 2.03
C ALA A 89 1.08 -9.19 3.25
N PRO A 90 0.69 -8.81 4.50
CA PRO A 90 1.54 -9.02 5.67
C PRO A 90 1.88 -10.49 5.98
N ASP A 91 1.09 -11.47 5.53
CA ASP A 91 1.42 -12.91 5.69
C ASP A 91 2.62 -13.33 4.83
N ALA A 92 2.99 -12.55 3.81
CA ALA A 92 4.23 -12.68 3.04
C ALA A 92 5.28 -11.62 3.46
N ASP A 93 5.17 -11.08 4.67
CA ASP A 93 6.03 -10.03 5.22
C ASP A 93 6.05 -8.71 4.39
N LEU A 94 5.05 -8.48 3.53
CA LEU A 94 4.89 -7.23 2.78
C LEU A 94 4.14 -6.21 3.65
N GLN A 95 4.88 -5.24 4.18
CA GLN A 95 4.36 -4.27 5.15
C GLN A 95 3.84 -2.98 4.51
N GLU A 96 4.23 -2.71 3.27
CA GLU A 96 3.90 -1.47 2.58
C GLU A 96 3.29 -1.73 1.20
N PRO A 97 2.32 -0.93 0.75
CA PRO A 97 1.81 -0.97 -0.61
C PRO A 97 2.81 -0.36 -1.61
N VAL A 98 2.57 -0.58 -2.89
CA VAL A 98 3.26 0.15 -3.96
C VAL A 98 2.58 1.51 -4.14
N LEU A 99 3.37 2.59 -4.12
CA LEU A 99 2.86 3.94 -4.36
C LEU A 99 2.83 4.20 -5.86
N VAL A 100 1.64 4.45 -6.41
CA VAL A 100 1.40 4.64 -7.84
C VAL A 100 1.00 6.08 -8.12
N SER A 101 1.69 6.71 -9.06
CA SER A 101 1.37 8.05 -9.55
C SER A 101 1.26 8.07 -11.08
N HIS A 102 0.41 8.96 -11.59
CA HIS A 102 0.22 9.21 -13.02
C HIS A 102 0.67 10.65 -13.32
N PRO A 103 1.98 10.92 -13.41
CA PRO A 103 2.50 12.30 -13.47
C PRO A 103 2.14 13.01 -14.78
N ASP A 104 1.79 12.26 -15.82
CA ASP A 104 1.25 12.75 -17.08
C ASP A 104 0.37 11.68 -17.77
N MET A 105 -0.10 11.98 -18.98
CA MET A 105 -0.95 11.07 -19.78
C MET A 105 -0.21 9.83 -20.32
N ASN A 106 1.11 9.87 -20.37
CA ASN A 106 1.94 8.89 -21.08
C ASN A 106 2.77 8.01 -20.16
N SER A 107 2.75 8.26 -18.85
CA SER A 107 3.56 7.51 -17.89
C SER A 107 2.81 7.12 -16.62
N VAL A 108 3.29 6.04 -16.02
CA VAL A 108 2.93 5.58 -14.67
C VAL A 108 4.23 5.40 -13.90
N ILE A 109 4.27 5.84 -12.66
CA ILE A 109 5.43 5.65 -11.79
C ILE A 109 5.00 4.81 -10.58
N TRP A 110 5.78 3.78 -10.29
CA TRP A 110 5.73 3.06 -9.03
C TRP A 110 6.92 3.46 -8.16
N GLU A 111 6.66 3.77 -6.90
CA GLU A 111 7.68 3.94 -5.88
C GLU A 111 7.51 2.85 -4.81
N LEU A 112 8.53 2.01 -4.66
CA LEU A 112 8.53 0.82 -3.82
C LEU A 112 9.40 1.09 -2.59
N ASP A 113 8.79 1.05 -1.41
CA ASP A 113 9.52 1.17 -0.14
C ASP A 113 10.40 -0.06 0.09
N ILE A 114 11.72 0.11 0.03
CA ILE A 114 12.66 -1.03 0.11
C ILE A 114 12.50 -1.80 1.42
N PRO A 115 12.45 -1.15 2.60
CA PRO A 115 12.25 -1.87 3.86
C PRO A 115 10.90 -2.61 3.94
N GLY A 116 9.81 -1.96 3.54
CA GLY A 116 8.46 -2.51 3.63
C GLY A 116 8.13 -3.59 2.61
N LEU A 117 8.81 -3.59 1.45
CA LEU A 117 8.63 -4.57 0.37
C LEU A 117 9.83 -5.51 0.23
N ARG A 118 10.73 -5.56 1.21
CA ARG A 118 11.98 -6.34 1.14
C ARG A 118 11.81 -7.79 0.64
N PRO A 119 10.82 -8.58 1.09
CA PRO A 119 10.62 -9.94 0.59
C PRO A 119 10.38 -10.02 -0.93
N ALA A 120 9.87 -8.94 -1.53
CA ALA A 120 9.58 -8.85 -2.95
C ALA A 120 10.75 -8.32 -3.79
N LEU A 121 11.81 -7.79 -3.18
CA LEU A 121 12.88 -7.08 -3.88
C LEU A 121 14.15 -7.91 -3.94
N ASP A 122 15.00 -7.60 -4.92
CA ASP A 122 16.34 -8.18 -5.03
C ASP A 122 17.19 -7.85 -3.80
N ASP A 123 17.90 -8.85 -3.26
CA ASP A 123 18.75 -8.73 -2.07
C ASP A 123 19.86 -7.67 -2.23
N ALA A 124 20.19 -7.27 -3.46
CA ALA A 124 21.11 -6.16 -3.75
C ALA A 124 20.66 -4.83 -3.12
N PHE A 125 19.37 -4.66 -2.83
CA PHE A 125 18.80 -3.45 -2.25
C PHE A 125 18.78 -3.43 -0.70
N ASP A 126 19.18 -4.52 -0.03
CA ASP A 126 19.08 -4.68 1.45
C ASP A 126 20.00 -3.74 2.27
N ARG A 127 20.77 -2.86 1.61
CA ARG A 127 21.77 -2.00 2.26
C ARG A 127 21.22 -0.66 2.77
N ASP A 128 20.11 -0.15 2.23
CA ASP A 128 19.61 1.20 2.54
C ASP A 128 18.25 1.20 3.26
N ARG A 129 18.28 1.42 4.57
CA ARG A 129 17.13 1.28 5.49
C ARG A 129 16.03 2.33 5.38
N ALA A 130 16.22 3.40 4.61
CA ALA A 130 15.22 4.47 4.45
C ALA A 130 15.24 4.97 3.00
N SER A 131 14.90 4.07 2.09
CA SER A 131 15.09 4.30 0.66
C SER A 131 14.02 3.61 -0.17
N PHE A 132 13.93 3.99 -1.44
CA PHE A 132 12.94 3.45 -2.35
C PHE A 132 13.51 3.19 -3.75
N LEU A 133 12.90 2.22 -4.41
CA LEU A 133 13.09 1.92 -5.82
C LEU A 133 12.01 2.67 -6.61
N ARG A 134 12.37 3.23 -7.78
CA ARG A 134 11.40 3.81 -8.72
C ARG A 134 11.33 2.99 -9.99
N LEU A 135 10.13 2.57 -10.39
CA LEU A 135 9.85 2.01 -11.71
C LEU A 135 9.06 3.02 -12.53
N VAL A 136 9.51 3.29 -13.76
CA VAL A 136 8.84 4.21 -14.69
C VAL A 136 8.33 3.45 -15.90
N PHE A 137 7.02 3.46 -16.09
CA PHE A 137 6.35 2.74 -17.16
C PHE A 137 5.87 3.71 -18.24
N ALA A 138 6.03 3.32 -19.50
CA ALA A 138 5.20 3.87 -20.57
C ALA A 138 3.76 3.39 -20.35
N ARG A 139 2.81 4.31 -20.37
CA ARG A 139 1.42 4.05 -19.98
C ARG A 139 0.75 3.00 -20.87
N ASP A 140 0.96 3.10 -22.18
CA ASP A 140 0.45 2.17 -23.17
C ASP A 140 0.96 0.74 -22.93
N GLN A 141 2.25 0.59 -22.63
CA GLN A 141 2.84 -0.70 -22.30
C GLN A 141 2.32 -1.24 -20.97
N TYR A 142 2.21 -0.39 -19.96
CA TYR A 142 1.67 -0.77 -18.65
C TYR A 142 0.24 -1.33 -18.75
N GLU A 143 -0.63 -0.64 -19.49
CA GLU A 143 -1.98 -1.12 -19.76
C GLU A 143 -1.97 -2.40 -20.59
N ALA A 144 -1.14 -2.47 -21.64
CA ALA A 144 -1.05 -3.64 -22.50
C ALA A 144 -0.63 -4.89 -21.74
N ASP A 145 0.35 -4.77 -20.84
CA ASP A 145 0.84 -5.88 -20.00
C ASP A 145 -0.27 -6.39 -19.07
N ILE A 146 -0.97 -5.48 -18.37
CA ILE A 146 -2.06 -5.88 -17.46
C ILE A 146 -3.20 -6.52 -18.25
N ARG A 147 -3.58 -5.99 -19.43
CA ARG A 147 -4.59 -6.64 -20.29
C ARG A 147 -4.15 -8.04 -20.71
N ALA A 148 -2.90 -8.20 -21.10
CA ALA A 148 -2.36 -9.49 -21.51
C ALA A 148 -2.31 -10.49 -20.33
N LEU A 149 -2.02 -10.03 -19.11
CA LEU A 149 -2.15 -10.83 -17.89
C LEU A 149 -3.59 -11.32 -17.70
N LEU A 150 -4.57 -10.43 -17.76
CA LEU A 150 -5.98 -10.77 -17.58
C LEU A 150 -6.46 -11.78 -18.64
N ARG A 151 -6.14 -11.55 -19.91
CA ARG A 151 -6.47 -12.50 -20.99
C ARG A 151 -5.80 -13.86 -20.76
N GLY A 152 -4.56 -13.86 -20.29
CA GLY A 152 -3.84 -15.09 -19.94
C GLY A 152 -4.56 -15.88 -18.85
N LEU A 153 -4.94 -15.20 -17.76
CA LEU A 153 -5.69 -15.82 -16.65
C LEU A 153 -7.06 -16.31 -17.13
N GLN A 154 -7.83 -15.50 -17.85
CA GLN A 154 -9.13 -15.88 -18.42
C GLN A 154 -9.04 -17.07 -19.38
N HIS A 155 -7.99 -17.12 -20.21
CA HIS A 155 -7.76 -18.25 -21.09
C HIS A 155 -7.47 -19.53 -20.30
N ALA A 156 -6.58 -19.45 -19.30
CA ALA A 156 -6.26 -20.58 -18.44
C ALA A 156 -7.50 -21.08 -17.67
N SER A 157 -8.35 -20.18 -17.18
CA SER A 157 -9.60 -20.51 -16.50
C SER A 157 -10.60 -21.28 -17.37
N ASN A 158 -10.65 -20.97 -18.67
CA ASN A 158 -11.53 -21.64 -19.63
C ASN A 158 -10.90 -22.91 -20.25
N THR A 159 -9.69 -23.27 -19.84
CA THR A 159 -8.95 -24.41 -20.40
C THR A 159 -9.03 -25.60 -19.46
N SER A 160 -9.33 -26.78 -20.02
CA SER A 160 -9.14 -28.05 -19.31
C SER A 160 -7.70 -28.53 -19.51
N PHE A 161 -7.04 -28.89 -18.43
CA PHE A 161 -5.65 -29.34 -18.44
C PHE A 161 -5.57 -30.85 -18.31
N VAL A 162 -4.82 -31.47 -19.23
CA VAL A 162 -4.53 -32.91 -19.21
C VAL A 162 -3.65 -33.21 -17.99
N THR A 163 -4.06 -34.14 -17.14
CA THR A 163 -3.42 -34.35 -15.84
C THR A 163 -2.00 -34.88 -15.94
N GLU A 164 -1.63 -35.56 -17.04
CA GLU A 164 -0.26 -36.00 -17.33
C GLU A 164 0.69 -34.85 -17.65
N ALA A 165 0.17 -33.76 -18.25
CA ALA A 165 0.96 -32.60 -18.66
C ALA A 165 1.21 -31.60 -17.52
N LEU A 166 0.53 -31.79 -16.38
CA LEU A 166 0.68 -30.93 -15.21
C LEU A 166 2.05 -31.08 -14.55
N ASP A 167 2.57 -29.95 -14.08
CA ASP A 167 3.85 -29.87 -13.37
C ASP A 167 3.81 -30.70 -12.08
N SER A 168 4.83 -31.55 -11.89
CA SER A 168 5.01 -32.37 -10.68
C SER A 168 5.06 -31.58 -9.37
N ARG A 169 5.29 -30.26 -9.42
CA ARG A 169 5.32 -29.37 -8.26
C ARG A 169 3.93 -28.99 -7.74
N ILE A 170 2.85 -29.29 -8.47
CA ILE A 170 1.48 -29.01 -8.04
C ILE A 170 1.12 -29.91 -6.85
N ILE A 171 0.72 -29.29 -5.74
CA ILE A 171 0.33 -29.99 -4.52
C ILE A 171 -0.90 -30.85 -4.82
N GLY A 172 -0.88 -32.11 -4.38
CA GLY A 172 -1.98 -33.06 -4.59
C GLY A 172 -1.92 -33.85 -5.91
N LEU A 173 -1.06 -33.51 -6.87
CA LEU A 173 -1.03 -34.18 -8.18
C LEU A 173 -0.72 -35.68 -8.09
N THR A 174 0.25 -36.05 -7.24
CA THR A 174 0.57 -37.47 -6.98
C THR A 174 -0.62 -38.21 -6.37
N HIS A 175 -1.37 -37.55 -5.47
CA HIS A 175 -2.56 -38.14 -4.88
C HIS A 175 -3.65 -38.34 -5.95
N LEU A 176 -3.98 -37.31 -6.73
CA LEU A 176 -4.97 -37.36 -7.82
C LEU A 176 -4.71 -38.52 -8.78
N ARG A 177 -3.46 -38.68 -9.24
CA ARG A 177 -3.06 -39.76 -10.16
C ARG A 177 -3.22 -41.16 -9.55
N SER A 178 -3.16 -41.29 -8.23
CA SER A 178 -3.32 -42.57 -7.53
C SER A 178 -4.76 -42.93 -7.17
N THR A 179 -5.60 -41.93 -6.87
CA THR A 179 -6.96 -42.14 -6.36
C THR A 179 -8.03 -41.94 -7.43
N CYS A 180 -7.76 -41.15 -8.46
CA CYS A 180 -8.68 -40.81 -9.52
C CYS A 180 -8.07 -41.09 -10.89
N ALA A 181 -7.72 -42.36 -11.17
CA ALA A 181 -7.10 -42.77 -12.43
C ALA A 181 -7.96 -42.51 -13.70
N ALA A 182 -9.25 -42.17 -13.54
CA ALA A 182 -10.15 -41.78 -14.62
C ALA A 182 -10.23 -40.26 -14.85
N CYS A 183 -9.52 -39.45 -14.04
CA CYS A 183 -9.48 -38.00 -14.19
C CYS A 183 -8.39 -37.62 -15.21
N ASP A 184 -8.73 -37.72 -16.49
CA ASP A 184 -7.82 -37.42 -17.60
C ASP A 184 -7.61 -35.90 -17.78
N SER A 185 -8.56 -35.09 -17.29
CA SER A 185 -8.47 -33.63 -17.35
C SER A 185 -9.05 -32.96 -16.10
N ILE A 186 -8.49 -31.82 -15.75
CA ILE A 186 -8.92 -30.99 -14.62
C ILE A 186 -9.06 -29.52 -15.05
N CYS A 187 -10.02 -28.81 -14.46
CA CYS A 187 -10.26 -27.39 -14.74
C CYS A 187 -9.83 -26.52 -13.55
N VAL A 188 -9.59 -25.25 -13.81
CA VAL A 188 -9.41 -24.23 -12.76
C VAL A 188 -10.77 -23.85 -12.19
N LYS A 189 -10.90 -23.81 -10.86
CA LYS A 189 -12.09 -23.22 -10.19
C LYS A 189 -11.74 -22.20 -9.10
N THR A 190 -10.45 -21.99 -8.82
CA THR A 190 -10.00 -20.98 -7.86
C THR A 190 -8.91 -20.11 -8.49
N LEU A 191 -9.01 -18.80 -8.25
CA LEU A 191 -7.98 -17.82 -8.54
C LEU A 191 -7.47 -17.24 -7.22
N GLU A 192 -6.16 -17.25 -7.04
CA GLU A 192 -5.49 -16.62 -5.91
C GLU A 192 -4.86 -15.28 -6.38
N PRO A 193 -4.96 -14.20 -5.58
CA PRO A 193 -5.60 -14.12 -4.26
C PRO A 193 -7.14 -14.07 -4.31
N ASP A 194 -7.81 -14.65 -3.32
CA ASP A 194 -9.28 -14.59 -3.16
C ASP A 194 -9.72 -13.88 -1.87
N SER A 195 -9.29 -12.63 -1.69
CA SER A 195 -9.55 -11.86 -0.45
C SER A 195 -11.02 -11.51 -0.20
N GLN A 196 -11.87 -11.55 -1.24
CA GLN A 196 -13.28 -11.16 -1.16
C GLN A 196 -14.25 -12.30 -1.52
N GLY A 197 -13.74 -13.49 -1.82
CA GLY A 197 -14.51 -14.56 -2.41
C GLY A 197 -14.76 -14.34 -3.90
N LEU A 198 -14.93 -15.44 -4.62
CA LEU A 198 -15.32 -15.47 -6.03
C LEU A 198 -14.34 -14.74 -6.97
N ALA A 199 -13.05 -14.72 -6.64
CA ALA A 199 -12.03 -14.07 -7.47
C ALA A 199 -12.04 -14.57 -8.91
N LEU A 200 -12.26 -15.88 -9.13
CA LEU A 200 -12.31 -16.45 -10.47
C LEU A 200 -13.52 -15.93 -11.27
N GLU A 201 -14.70 -15.94 -10.67
CA GLU A 201 -15.94 -15.46 -11.29
C GLU A 201 -15.82 -13.98 -11.62
N ARG A 202 -15.31 -13.18 -10.69
CA ARG A 202 -15.04 -11.75 -10.90
C ARG A 202 -14.06 -11.54 -12.04
N LEU A 203 -12.99 -12.35 -12.13
CA LEU A 203 -12.06 -12.30 -13.26
C LEU A 203 -12.77 -12.61 -14.59
N MET A 204 -13.73 -13.54 -14.62
CA MET A 204 -14.45 -13.91 -15.83
C MET A 204 -15.43 -12.82 -16.28
N GLU A 205 -15.93 -12.01 -15.36
CA GLU A 205 -16.80 -10.87 -15.64
C GLU A 205 -16.04 -9.63 -16.15
N LEU A 206 -14.72 -9.58 -15.97
CA LEU A 206 -13.91 -8.45 -16.41
C LEU A 206 -13.79 -8.38 -17.93
N ASP A 207 -14.12 -7.22 -18.49
CA ASP A 207 -13.77 -6.87 -19.86
C ASP A 207 -12.31 -6.40 -19.94
N ALA A 208 -11.42 -7.32 -20.32
CA ALA A 208 -10.00 -7.02 -20.48
C ALA A 208 -9.71 -6.05 -21.64
N ASP A 209 -10.62 -5.93 -22.62
CA ASP A 209 -10.45 -5.09 -23.80
C ASP A 209 -11.17 -3.73 -23.67
N GLY A 210 -11.98 -3.59 -22.62
CA GLY A 210 -12.72 -2.39 -22.31
C GLY A 210 -11.81 -1.17 -22.02
N PRO A 211 -12.36 0.05 -22.18
CA PRO A 211 -11.64 1.26 -21.85
C PRO A 211 -11.40 1.36 -20.34
N TRP A 212 -10.15 1.54 -19.94
CA TRP A 212 -9.77 1.83 -18.55
C TRP A 212 -9.63 3.34 -18.37
N LEU A 213 -10.76 4.01 -18.21
CA LEU A 213 -10.79 5.45 -18.01
C LEU A 213 -10.07 5.82 -16.72
N ARG A 214 -9.21 6.84 -16.82
CA ARG A 214 -8.56 7.44 -15.64
C ARG A 214 -9.61 8.09 -14.76
N GLU A 215 -9.45 7.87 -13.48
CA GLU A 215 -10.24 8.50 -12.44
C GLU A 215 -9.31 9.32 -11.56
N PRO A 216 -9.68 10.58 -11.26
CA PRO A 216 -8.90 11.34 -10.31
C PRO A 216 -8.97 10.64 -8.94
N MET A 217 -7.92 10.82 -8.14
CA MET A 217 -7.93 10.28 -6.78
C MET A 217 -9.10 10.84 -5.95
N TRP A 218 -9.40 12.11 -6.20
CA TRP A 218 -10.42 12.89 -5.51
C TRP A 218 -11.28 13.65 -6.52
N PRO A 219 -12.58 13.83 -6.25
CA PRO A 219 -13.40 14.77 -7.01
C PRO A 219 -12.79 16.18 -7.02
N ALA A 220 -13.07 16.95 -8.07
CA ALA A 220 -12.62 18.33 -8.16
C ALA A 220 -13.14 19.18 -6.98
N GLY A 221 -12.30 20.08 -6.46
CA GLY A 221 -12.65 20.97 -5.34
C GLY A 221 -12.67 20.28 -3.98
N THR A 222 -12.15 19.06 -3.85
CA THR A 222 -12.07 18.37 -2.57
C THR A 222 -11.13 19.10 -1.60
N LEU A 223 -11.56 19.26 -0.36
CA LEU A 223 -10.74 19.71 0.75
C LEU A 223 -10.25 18.50 1.56
N ILE A 224 -8.95 18.36 1.72
CA ILE A 224 -8.30 17.33 2.54
C ILE A 224 -7.66 18.01 3.75
N GLU A 225 -7.96 17.52 4.95
CA GLU A 225 -7.38 18.04 6.18
C GLU A 225 -6.68 16.91 6.94
N PHE A 226 -5.40 17.06 7.23
CA PHE A 226 -4.65 16.19 8.13
C PHE A 226 -4.67 16.74 9.56
N GLY A 227 -4.83 15.87 10.55
CA GLY A 227 -4.88 16.28 11.96
C GLY A 227 -5.04 15.08 12.89
N PHE A 228 -5.22 15.35 14.18
CA PHE A 228 -5.52 14.30 15.17
C PHE A 228 -6.94 14.50 15.68
N PHE A 229 -7.92 14.15 14.85
CA PHE A 229 -9.31 14.44 15.11
C PHE A 229 -9.91 13.37 16.02
N GLN A 230 -10.56 13.77 17.12
CA GLN A 230 -11.24 12.83 18.00
C GLN A 230 -12.27 11.97 17.24
N CYS A 231 -12.19 10.65 17.41
CA CYS A 231 -13.08 9.68 16.79
C CYS A 231 -13.17 8.42 17.65
N GLY A 232 -14.28 8.22 18.35
CA GLY A 232 -14.46 7.07 19.24
C GLY A 232 -13.45 7.07 20.39
N ASP A 233 -12.70 5.98 20.53
CA ASP A 233 -11.65 5.82 21.56
C ASP A 233 -10.24 6.21 21.08
N GLY A 234 -10.14 6.94 19.96
CA GLY A 234 -8.87 7.35 19.37
C GLY A 234 -8.95 8.57 18.46
N HIS A 235 -7.97 8.66 17.54
CA HIS A 235 -7.89 9.73 16.55
C HIS A 235 -8.08 9.21 15.12
N GLY A 236 -8.90 9.93 14.35
CA GLY A 236 -8.88 9.92 12.89
C GLY A 236 -7.82 10.89 12.38
N LEU A 237 -7.10 10.51 11.32
CA LEU A 237 -5.95 11.27 10.82
C LEU A 237 -6.26 12.19 9.65
N ILE A 238 -7.41 12.01 9.03
CA ILE A 238 -7.81 12.71 7.81
C ILE A 238 -9.30 13.05 7.84
N ARG A 239 -9.63 14.27 7.41
CA ARG A 239 -10.99 14.67 7.03
C ARG A 239 -11.02 15.00 5.54
N VAL A 240 -12.16 14.72 4.93
CA VAL A 240 -12.46 15.04 3.55
C VAL A 240 -13.73 15.88 3.55
N ASN A 241 -13.63 17.12 3.06
CA ASN A 241 -14.71 18.10 3.09
C ASN A 241 -15.30 18.32 4.50
N GLY A 242 -14.44 18.33 5.53
CA GLY A 242 -14.83 18.48 6.94
C GLY A 242 -15.34 17.21 7.62
N GLU A 243 -15.55 16.12 6.89
CA GLU A 243 -16.03 14.84 7.43
C GLU A 243 -14.89 13.86 7.65
N LEU A 244 -14.94 13.10 8.75
CA LEU A 244 -13.95 12.04 9.00
C LEU A 244 -14.08 10.96 7.92
N SER A 245 -12.97 10.57 7.29
CA SER A 245 -12.99 9.50 6.26
C SER A 245 -13.13 8.08 6.85
N GLY A 246 -13.67 7.96 8.07
CA GLY A 246 -13.72 6.73 8.85
C GLY A 246 -12.39 6.32 9.48
N PRO A 247 -12.28 5.09 10.02
CA PRO A 247 -11.07 4.57 10.66
C PRO A 247 -9.94 4.23 9.67
N VAL A 248 -10.08 4.63 8.40
CA VAL A 248 -9.15 4.23 7.35
C VAL A 248 -7.85 5.00 7.49
N TRP A 249 -6.75 4.26 7.54
CA TRP A 249 -5.41 4.82 7.49
C TRP A 249 -5.20 5.64 6.19
N PRO A 250 -4.68 6.87 6.26
CA PRO A 250 -4.49 7.72 5.09
C PRO A 250 -3.53 7.15 4.03
N GLY A 251 -2.76 6.11 4.37
CA GLY A 251 -1.76 5.47 3.50
C GLY A 251 -2.26 5.16 2.08
N ARG A 252 -3.53 4.78 1.93
CA ARG A 252 -4.12 4.47 0.60
C ARG A 252 -4.12 5.65 -0.38
N TYR A 253 -4.08 6.87 0.11
CA TYR A 253 -4.11 8.09 -0.70
C TYR A 253 -2.73 8.63 -1.05
N LEU A 254 -1.65 7.98 -0.59
CA LEU A 254 -0.30 8.45 -0.84
C LEU A 254 0.14 7.94 -2.22
N THR A 255 0.54 8.85 -3.11
CA THR A 255 0.97 8.50 -4.48
C THR A 255 2.49 8.50 -4.65
N ARG A 256 3.21 9.08 -3.69
CA ARG A 256 4.65 9.32 -3.75
C ARG A 256 5.33 9.08 -2.41
N TRP A 257 6.58 8.62 -2.49
CA TRP A 257 7.40 8.24 -1.35
C TRP A 257 7.75 9.44 -0.48
N ASN A 258 7.97 10.63 -1.05
CA ASN A 258 8.20 11.85 -0.27
C ASN A 258 6.98 12.21 0.60
N VAL A 259 5.76 11.92 0.14
CA VAL A 259 4.53 12.07 0.95
C VAL A 259 4.50 11.01 2.06
N LEU A 260 4.81 9.76 1.75
CA LEU A 260 4.90 8.67 2.74
C LEU A 260 5.96 8.98 3.82
N ASP A 261 7.14 9.47 3.44
CA ASP A 261 8.18 9.91 4.35
C ASP A 261 7.70 11.06 5.24
N ALA A 262 7.09 12.09 4.67
CA ALA A 262 6.54 13.20 5.44
C ALA A 262 5.44 12.73 6.41
N PHE A 263 4.62 11.75 6.00
CA PHE A 263 3.59 11.15 6.83
C PHE A 263 4.19 10.35 8.00
N ARG A 264 5.21 9.52 7.73
CA ARG A 264 5.96 8.77 8.75
C ARG A 264 6.67 9.72 9.72
N ALA A 265 7.30 10.79 9.21
CA ALA A 265 7.95 11.81 10.03
C ALA A 265 6.95 12.49 10.97
N TRP A 266 5.77 12.87 10.47
CA TRP A 266 4.70 13.44 11.29
C TRP A 266 4.27 12.48 12.41
N LEU A 267 3.99 11.22 12.07
CA LEU A 267 3.55 10.24 13.06
C LEU A 267 4.64 9.82 14.05
N SER A 268 5.92 9.97 13.69
CA SER A 268 7.05 9.59 14.54
C SER A 268 7.06 10.28 15.90
N HIS A 269 6.43 11.46 16.00
CA HIS A 269 6.26 12.24 17.22
C HIS A 269 5.17 11.71 18.18
N THR A 270 4.36 10.75 17.73
CA THR A 270 3.22 10.24 18.47
C THR A 270 3.31 8.74 18.73
N ARG A 271 2.63 8.26 19.77
CA ARG A 271 2.41 6.84 20.04
C ARG A 271 0.96 6.60 20.41
N ARG A 272 0.45 5.39 20.18
CA ARG A 272 -0.86 5.01 20.70
C ARG A 272 -0.78 4.90 22.23
N ALA A 273 -1.79 5.41 22.93
CA ALA A 273 -1.87 5.40 24.38
C ALA A 273 -1.68 3.98 24.97
N PHE A 274 -2.35 2.97 24.41
CA PHE A 274 -2.21 1.58 24.88
C PHE A 274 -0.77 1.03 24.85
N ALA A 275 0.08 1.55 23.93
CA ALA A 275 1.48 1.14 23.83
C ALA A 275 2.36 1.74 24.94
N LEU A 276 1.82 2.71 25.68
CA LEU A 276 2.48 3.40 26.78
C LEU A 276 1.91 3.01 28.15
N ASP A 277 0.76 2.33 28.22
CA ASP A 277 0.06 1.96 29.47
C ASP A 277 0.96 1.27 30.50
N SER A 278 1.98 0.51 30.06
CA SER A 278 2.95 -0.17 30.94
C SER A 278 4.15 0.68 31.37
N LEU A 279 4.37 1.82 30.70
CA LEU A 279 5.54 2.68 30.88
C LEU A 279 5.20 4.00 31.59
N PHE A 280 3.99 4.51 31.39
CA PHE A 280 3.55 5.79 31.93
C PHE A 280 2.10 5.70 32.43
N PRO A 281 1.78 6.21 33.64
CA PRO A 281 0.40 6.33 34.08
C PRO A 281 -0.30 7.41 33.24
N LEU A 282 -1.13 6.99 32.29
CA LEU A 282 -1.94 7.92 31.50
C LEU A 282 -3.18 8.40 32.29
N PRO A 283 -3.62 9.66 32.13
CA PRO A 283 -4.81 10.17 32.77
C PRO A 283 -6.07 9.35 32.50
N LEU A 284 -6.95 9.29 33.51
CA LEU A 284 -8.30 8.77 33.36
C LEU A 284 -9.06 9.64 32.34
N GLY A 285 -9.35 9.08 31.17
CA GLY A 285 -10.09 9.77 30.10
C GLY A 285 -9.43 9.73 28.74
N ILE A 286 -8.14 9.35 28.65
CA ILE A 286 -7.49 9.11 27.36
C ILE A 286 -7.97 7.76 26.81
N GLY A 287 -8.56 7.76 25.62
CA GLY A 287 -8.92 6.55 24.91
C GLY A 287 -7.69 5.71 24.58
N LYS A 288 -7.80 4.37 24.65
CA LYS A 288 -6.69 3.45 24.40
C LYS A 288 -6.04 3.66 23.03
N ASN A 289 -6.85 4.02 22.04
CA ASN A 289 -6.41 4.24 20.68
C ASN A 289 -6.06 5.71 20.40
N GLU A 290 -6.07 6.61 21.38
CA GLU A 290 -5.61 7.98 21.16
C GLU A 290 -4.12 8.01 20.85
N LEU A 291 -3.74 8.90 19.95
CA LEU A 291 -2.34 9.24 19.69
C LEU A 291 -1.93 10.32 20.70
N VAL A 292 -0.82 10.09 21.38
CA VAL A 292 -0.24 11.00 22.37
C VAL A 292 1.18 11.34 21.98
N LEU A 293 1.61 12.56 22.30
CA LEU A 293 3.00 12.95 22.21
C LEU A 293 3.80 12.23 23.31
N LEU A 294 5.06 11.92 23.03
CA LEU A 294 5.97 11.44 24.07
C LEU A 294 6.30 12.57 25.04
N ARG A 295 6.68 13.73 24.50
CA ARG A 295 7.05 14.93 25.28
C ARG A 295 6.25 16.15 24.84
N GLU A 296 5.96 17.04 25.77
CA GLU A 296 5.32 18.32 25.44
C GLU A 296 6.21 19.17 24.52
N SER A 297 7.53 19.07 24.69
CA SER A 297 8.52 19.74 23.84
C SER A 297 8.47 19.32 22.37
N ASP A 298 7.89 18.15 22.07
CA ASP A 298 7.79 17.65 20.70
C ASP A 298 6.60 18.26 19.94
N ARG A 299 5.69 18.95 20.63
CA ARG A 299 4.47 19.52 20.03
C ARG A 299 4.76 20.45 18.85
N PRO A 300 5.67 21.44 18.94
CA PRO A 300 5.96 22.31 17.79
C PRO A 300 6.48 21.52 16.60
N CYS A 301 7.43 20.59 16.83
CA CYS A 301 7.99 19.73 15.78
C CYS A 301 6.93 18.83 15.13
N CYS A 302 6.00 18.28 15.92
CA CYS A 302 4.88 17.48 15.42
C CYS A 302 3.98 18.30 14.48
N HIS A 303 3.60 19.52 14.88
CA HIS A 303 2.77 20.38 14.04
C HIS A 303 3.52 20.91 12.82
N ASP A 304 4.82 21.20 12.92
CA ASP A 304 5.67 21.53 11.78
C ASP A 304 5.76 20.37 10.79
N ALA A 305 5.93 19.13 11.27
CA ALA A 305 5.91 17.94 10.44
C ALA A 305 4.55 17.73 9.76
N GLY A 306 3.45 17.98 10.46
CA GLY A 306 2.09 17.95 9.90
C GLY A 306 1.86 19.00 8.80
N ARG A 307 2.32 20.24 9.00
CA ARG A 307 2.33 21.29 7.96
C ARG A 307 3.16 20.87 6.75
N ARG A 308 4.34 20.29 6.97
CA ARG A 308 5.20 19.79 5.90
C ARG A 308 4.51 18.67 5.12
N LEU A 309 3.85 17.72 5.78
CA LEU A 309 3.05 16.68 5.13
C LEU A 309 1.98 17.29 4.22
N ALA A 310 1.18 18.23 4.73
CA ALA A 310 0.14 18.86 3.94
C ALA A 310 0.71 19.57 2.68
N ALA A 311 1.82 20.29 2.84
CA ALA A 311 2.49 20.96 1.73
C ALA A 311 3.06 19.97 0.69
N VAL A 312 3.67 18.88 1.13
CA VAL A 312 4.23 17.85 0.23
C VAL A 312 3.11 17.09 -0.50
N MET A 313 2.01 16.79 0.19
CA MET A 313 0.83 16.18 -0.42
C MET A 313 0.18 17.12 -1.45
N GLN A 314 0.02 18.42 -1.13
CA GLN A 314 -0.49 19.42 -2.06
C GLN A 314 0.34 19.44 -3.35
N ALA A 315 1.67 19.55 -3.23
CA ALA A 315 2.56 19.56 -4.39
C ALA A 315 2.48 18.25 -5.21
N SER A 316 2.26 17.11 -4.55
CA SER A 316 2.11 15.81 -5.21
C SER A 316 0.77 15.66 -5.96
N LEU A 317 -0.29 16.33 -5.52
CA LEU A 317 -1.61 16.30 -6.16
C LEU A 317 -1.71 17.27 -7.34
N GLU A 318 -0.90 18.32 -7.35
CA GLU A 318 -0.76 19.24 -8.48
C GLU A 318 -0.05 18.60 -9.69
N GLU A 319 0.59 17.43 -9.50
CA GLU A 319 1.23 16.65 -10.56
C GLU A 319 0.19 15.83 -11.37
N GLY A 320 0.21 16.00 -12.69
CA GLY A 320 -0.47 15.10 -13.64
C GLY A 320 -1.99 15.22 -13.77
N GLU A 321 -2.60 16.35 -13.39
CA GLU A 321 -4.06 16.55 -13.41
C GLU A 321 -4.85 15.49 -12.59
N THR A 322 -4.18 14.82 -11.65
CA THR A 322 -4.73 13.66 -10.94
C THR A 322 -5.75 14.02 -9.85
N ALA A 323 -5.82 15.29 -9.48
CA ALA A 323 -6.70 15.83 -8.44
C ALA A 323 -6.91 17.35 -8.65
N PRO A 324 -7.66 17.76 -9.69
CA PRO A 324 -7.86 19.16 -10.01
C PRO A 324 -8.56 19.91 -8.85
N ASP A 325 -8.06 21.10 -8.54
CA ASP A 325 -8.61 21.99 -7.49
C ASP A 325 -8.68 21.38 -6.08
N VAL A 326 -7.92 20.32 -5.82
CA VAL A 326 -7.83 19.75 -4.46
C VAL A 326 -6.93 20.60 -3.59
N THR A 327 -7.39 20.85 -2.37
CA THR A 327 -6.66 21.63 -1.36
C THR A 327 -6.34 20.77 -0.16
N VAL A 328 -5.11 20.88 0.33
CA VAL A 328 -4.62 20.10 1.47
C VAL A 328 -4.19 21.04 2.59
N HIS A 329 -4.74 20.82 3.79
CA HIS A 329 -4.45 21.59 4.98
C HIS A 329 -4.00 20.68 6.13
N TYR A 330 -3.24 21.29 7.05
CA TYR A 330 -2.97 20.70 8.35
C TYR A 330 -3.73 21.46 9.43
N CYS A 331 -4.48 20.72 10.25
CA CYS A 331 -5.23 21.24 11.37
C CYS A 331 -4.48 20.89 12.66
N GLU A 332 -3.99 21.90 13.37
CA GLU A 332 -3.42 21.71 14.70
C GLU A 332 -4.51 21.22 15.65
N CYS A 333 -4.33 20.02 16.19
CA CYS A 333 -5.22 19.43 17.18
C CYS A 333 -4.51 19.37 18.53
N PRO A 334 -5.22 19.60 19.64
CA PRO A 334 -4.65 19.40 20.96
C PRO A 334 -4.32 17.91 21.15
N LEU A 335 -3.06 17.62 21.40
CA LEU A 335 -2.58 16.29 21.76
C LEU A 335 -2.17 16.26 23.23
N TYR A 336 -2.50 15.19 23.95
CA TYR A 336 -1.89 14.93 25.26
C TYR A 336 -0.41 14.56 25.10
N ALA A 337 0.43 14.92 26.08
CA ALA A 337 1.82 14.50 26.15
C ALA A 337 2.07 13.62 27.38
N ALA A 338 2.63 12.42 27.16
CA ALA A 338 2.81 11.39 28.19
C ALA A 338 3.68 11.84 29.38
N GLU A 339 4.74 12.63 29.13
CA GLU A 339 5.61 13.20 30.17
C GLU A 339 4.92 14.28 31.04
N SER A 340 3.72 14.73 30.69
CA SER A 340 3.00 15.78 31.45
C SER A 340 2.38 15.31 32.76
N GLY A 341 2.61 14.06 33.16
CA GLY A 341 2.38 13.56 34.52
C GLY A 341 3.40 14.13 35.52
N SER A 342 3.63 15.45 35.53
CA SER A 342 4.26 16.09 36.68
C SER A 342 3.28 15.98 37.84
N PHE A 343 3.67 15.21 38.86
CA PHE A 343 3.13 15.27 40.22
C PHE A 343 2.89 16.73 40.64
N SER A 344 1.67 17.22 40.51
CA SER A 344 1.11 18.11 41.52
C SER A 344 0.45 17.20 42.54
N ALA A 345 1.26 16.64 43.43
CA ALA A 345 0.76 16.45 44.78
C ALA A 345 0.48 17.88 45.28
N GLU A 346 -0.77 18.31 45.15
CA GLU A 346 -1.27 19.35 46.04
C GLU A 346 -1.03 18.82 47.44
N VAL A 347 0.01 19.37 48.05
CA VAL A 347 0.19 19.40 49.48
C VAL A 347 -1.04 20.14 49.99
N ASP A 348 -2.07 19.40 50.39
CA ASP A 348 -3.05 19.85 51.37
C ASP A 348 -2.29 20.02 52.71
N GLU A 349 -1.45 21.05 52.77
CA GLU A 349 -1.28 21.81 53.98
C GLU A 349 -2.43 22.82 53.98
N HIS A 350 -3.43 22.62 54.83
CA HIS A 350 -3.84 23.58 55.86
C HIS A 350 -5.09 23.09 56.62
N ASN A 351 -4.87 22.87 57.92
CA ASN A 351 -5.81 22.77 59.06
C ASN A 351 -6.59 21.47 59.31
#